data_AF-A0A7W8QW46-F1
#
_entry.id   AF-A0A7W8QW46-F1
#
_cell.length_a   1.000
_cell.length_b   1.000
_cell.length_c   1.000
_cell.angle_alpha   90.00
_cell.angle_beta   90.00
_cell.angle_gamma   90.00
#
_symmetry.space_group_name_H-M   'P 1'
#
loop_
_entity.id
_entity.type
_entity.pdbx_description
1 polymer ?
#
loop_
_entity_poly.entity_id
_entity_poly.type
_entity_poly.pdbx_seq_one_letter_code
_entity_poly.pdbx_strand_id
1 'polypeptide(L)'
;MKHIYKFLLLVFTLVSFFACDKMDSTYEEYVKDGETIYVSKVDSLVIHPGRKRILLTWALGTDPKVKKAKIFWNNGADSLETIIERAPGMNTVEVMVNNLPEGAYTFDLYTFDAKGHKSVKVTGSGNVYGDTYQASIRNRTFKDALITDNVATINWISETQLAYTKLTYTDKFNVTRTITIPPNENQTLIPNFKPRTGFTYSTEYLPELLAIDNFSTGVNVTKNVVFEDVTSAYLKNASQPFTPDLYDGTRWGTLKDWTVNAAAKNQGAPTKIYGGYDNFNGVSFFGLQKVPADPNIANGKVYQTFTLPPGTYEFSWQQGTANGFNNSGTETRLLVAANGATLPDLANINTALASVTFVSKTSAAITFTVPSTRQVSVGVLVNWVTSTQQVIRSAGFKLVDVTTP
;
A
#
# COMPACT_ATOMS: atom_id res chain seq x y z
N MET A 1 -65.62 65.36 60.72
CA MET A 1 -65.13 64.36 59.74
C MET A 1 -65.20 64.82 58.27
N LYS A 2 -65.45 66.11 57.95
CA LYS A 2 -65.53 66.60 56.55
C LYS A 2 -64.27 67.29 55.97
N HIS A 3 -63.24 67.52 56.79
CA HIS A 3 -62.00 68.18 56.35
C HIS A 3 -60.78 67.25 56.32
N ILE A 4 -60.88 66.05 56.91
CA ILE A 4 -59.75 65.10 56.99
C ILE A 4 -59.48 64.40 55.64
N TYR A 5 -60.53 64.10 54.87
CA TYR A 5 -60.36 63.50 53.53
C TYR A 5 -59.81 64.49 52.50
N LYS A 6 -60.06 65.79 52.65
CA LYS A 6 -59.47 66.82 51.78
C LYS A 6 -57.98 67.00 52.07
N PHE A 7 -57.57 66.90 53.34
CA PHE A 7 -56.17 66.92 53.74
C PHE A 7 -55.44 65.65 53.31
N LEU A 8 -56.05 64.47 53.48
CA LEU A 8 -55.50 63.19 53.01
C LEU A 8 -55.37 63.14 51.48
N LEU A 9 -56.34 63.69 50.75
CA LEU A 9 -56.27 63.75 49.28
C LEU A 9 -55.13 64.68 48.82
N LEU A 10 -54.94 65.83 49.47
CA LEU A 10 -53.86 66.78 49.18
C LEU A 10 -52.47 66.19 49.48
N VAL A 11 -52.33 65.46 50.59
CA VAL A 11 -51.08 64.77 50.95
C VAL A 11 -50.81 63.63 49.96
N PHE A 12 -51.83 62.90 49.53
CA PHE A 12 -51.69 61.84 48.53
C PHE A 12 -51.29 62.38 47.15
N THR A 13 -51.82 63.53 46.72
CA THR A 13 -51.35 64.19 45.49
C THR A 13 -49.92 64.73 45.65
N LEU A 14 -49.53 65.27 46.81
CA LEU A 14 -48.18 65.80 47.02
C LEU A 14 -47.11 64.70 46.98
N VAL A 15 -47.39 63.52 47.55
CA VAL A 15 -46.44 62.38 47.58
C VAL A 15 -46.31 61.73 46.19
N SER A 16 -47.32 61.86 45.33
CA SER A 16 -47.30 61.33 43.96
C SER A 16 -46.33 62.07 43.03
N PHE A 17 -45.90 63.30 43.36
CA PHE A 17 -44.93 64.07 42.56
C PHE A 17 -43.46 63.81 42.92
N PHE A 18 -43.17 63.16 44.06
CA PHE A 18 -41.79 62.87 44.51
C PHE A 18 -41.31 61.45 44.18
N ALA A 19 -42.16 60.59 43.62
CA ALA A 19 -41.81 59.21 43.24
C ALA A 19 -41.33 59.08 41.78
N CYS A 20 -41.12 60.19 41.08
CA CYS A 20 -40.68 60.20 39.69
C CYS A 20 -39.15 60.35 39.62
N ASP A 21 -38.42 59.31 40.02
CA ASP A 21 -37.04 59.16 39.54
C ASP A 21 -37.09 58.93 38.03
N LYS A 22 -36.19 59.59 37.29
CA LYS A 22 -36.15 59.49 35.83
C LYS A 22 -36.03 58.01 35.45
N MET A 23 -36.98 57.52 34.64
CA MET A 23 -37.04 56.14 34.13
C MET A 23 -35.73 55.69 33.46
N ASP A 24 -34.90 56.66 33.05
CA ASP A 24 -33.63 56.46 32.36
C ASP A 24 -32.45 56.12 33.27
N SER A 25 -32.57 56.37 34.58
CA SER A 25 -31.49 56.15 35.56
C SER A 25 -31.02 54.69 35.64
N THR A 26 -31.89 53.73 35.29
CA THR A 26 -31.60 52.30 35.33
C THR A 26 -30.74 51.82 34.16
N TYR A 27 -30.66 52.57 33.05
CA TYR A 27 -29.91 52.17 31.86
C TYR A 27 -28.87 53.19 31.36
N GLU A 28 -28.83 54.37 31.98
CA GLU A 28 -27.86 55.43 31.68
C GLU A 28 -26.40 54.92 31.79
N GLU A 29 -26.10 53.99 32.69
CA GLU A 29 -24.78 53.36 32.81
C GLU A 29 -24.40 52.45 31.62
N TYR A 30 -25.38 51.88 30.92
CA TYR A 30 -25.16 51.01 29.75
C TYR A 30 -25.16 51.79 28.42
N VAL A 31 -25.54 53.06 28.43
CA VAL A 31 -25.64 53.92 27.22
C VAL A 31 -24.62 55.09 27.26
N LYS A 32 -23.82 55.20 28.32
CA LYS A 32 -22.85 56.30 28.54
C LYS A 32 -21.91 56.59 27.36
N ASP A 33 -21.54 55.58 26.59
CA ASP A 33 -20.60 55.69 25.46
C ASP A 33 -21.27 55.61 24.07
N GLY A 34 -22.62 55.58 24.01
CA GLY A 34 -23.38 55.42 22.76
C GLY A 34 -23.44 53.99 22.21
N GLU A 35 -24.05 53.81 21.02
CA GLU A 35 -24.16 52.51 20.36
C GLU A 35 -22.79 51.98 19.90
N THR A 36 -22.47 50.72 20.20
CA THR A 36 -21.26 50.06 19.66
C THR A 36 -21.46 49.70 18.19
N ILE A 37 -20.71 50.35 17.31
CA ILE A 37 -20.73 50.07 15.87
C ILE A 37 -19.83 48.86 15.58
N TYR A 38 -20.40 47.80 15.01
CA TYR A 38 -19.65 46.63 14.52
C TYR A 38 -19.59 46.62 12.99
N VAL A 39 -18.40 46.33 12.45
CA VAL A 39 -18.24 46.00 11.02
C VAL A 39 -18.52 44.52 10.77
N SER A 40 -18.78 44.17 9.51
CA SER A 40 -19.04 42.78 9.11
C SER A 40 -17.84 41.88 9.42
N LYS A 41 -18.08 40.79 10.15
CA LYS A 41 -17.08 39.74 10.41
C LYS A 41 -16.67 39.03 9.12
N VAL A 42 -15.54 38.31 9.16
CA VAL A 42 -15.15 37.41 8.07
C VAL A 42 -16.13 36.24 7.96
N ASP A 43 -16.26 35.71 6.75
CA ASP A 43 -17.08 34.53 6.46
C ASP A 43 -16.22 33.42 5.86
N SER A 44 -16.55 32.16 6.16
CA SER A 44 -15.86 30.98 5.62
C SER A 44 -14.34 30.99 5.81
N LEU A 45 -13.87 31.25 7.03
CA LEU A 45 -12.44 31.19 7.36
C LEU A 45 -11.92 29.74 7.25
N VAL A 46 -10.89 29.53 6.43
CA VAL A 46 -10.20 28.25 6.25
C VAL A 46 -8.72 28.43 6.60
N ILE A 47 -8.17 27.44 7.29
CA ILE A 47 -6.77 27.37 7.69
C ILE A 47 -6.06 26.32 6.86
N HIS A 48 -4.96 26.72 6.24
CA HIS A 48 -4.12 25.88 5.39
C HIS A 48 -2.75 25.68 6.04
N PRO A 49 -2.48 24.49 6.59
CA PRO A 49 -1.19 24.13 7.18
C PRO A 49 -0.04 24.27 6.20
N GLY A 50 1.13 24.70 6.66
CA GLY A 50 2.34 24.79 5.85
C GLY A 50 3.60 24.53 6.65
N ARG A 51 4.75 24.58 5.98
CA ARG A 51 6.06 24.41 6.60
C ARG A 51 6.51 25.72 7.26
N LYS A 52 6.47 25.77 8.59
CA LYS A 52 6.79 26.95 9.42
C LYS A 52 5.96 28.20 9.06
N ARG A 53 4.77 27.96 8.51
CA ARG A 53 3.83 28.99 8.06
C ARG A 53 2.41 28.45 8.03
N ILE A 54 1.44 29.36 8.00
CA ILE A 54 0.04 29.03 7.77
C ILE A 54 -0.54 30.03 6.77
N LEU A 55 -1.42 29.55 5.90
CA LEU A 55 -2.22 30.40 5.03
C LEU A 55 -3.66 30.44 5.58
N LEU A 56 -4.17 31.63 5.82
CA LEU A 56 -5.57 31.85 6.16
C LEU A 56 -6.28 32.35 4.91
N THR A 57 -7.40 31.72 4.56
CA THR A 57 -8.26 32.20 3.47
C THR A 57 -9.68 32.41 3.97
N TRP A 58 -10.37 33.43 3.46
CA TRP A 58 -11.78 33.67 3.78
C TRP A 58 -12.49 34.40 2.65
N ALA A 59 -13.83 34.30 2.63
CA ALA A 59 -14.63 34.96 1.61
C ALA A 59 -14.57 36.50 1.78
N LEU A 60 -14.34 37.22 0.68
CA LEU A 60 -14.43 38.66 0.65
C LEU A 60 -15.91 39.06 0.75
N GLY A 61 -16.36 39.45 1.94
CA GLY A 61 -17.74 39.87 2.17
C GLY A 61 -18.13 41.13 1.36
N THR A 62 -19.42 41.46 1.32
CA THR A 62 -19.96 42.57 0.51
C THR A 62 -19.84 43.96 1.14
N ASP A 63 -19.49 44.04 2.44
CA ASP A 63 -19.43 45.30 3.18
C ASP A 63 -18.25 46.20 2.73
N PRO A 64 -18.50 47.33 2.03
CA PRO A 64 -17.44 48.18 1.49
C PRO A 64 -16.67 48.95 2.58
N LYS A 65 -17.20 48.98 3.82
CA LYS A 65 -16.58 49.68 4.95
C LYS A 65 -15.39 48.93 5.52
N VAL A 66 -15.32 47.61 5.34
CA VAL A 66 -14.15 46.80 5.76
C VAL A 66 -12.92 47.22 4.96
N LYS A 67 -11.88 47.69 5.66
CA LYS A 67 -10.61 48.17 5.05
C LYS A 67 -9.38 47.38 5.45
N LYS A 68 -9.42 46.72 6.61
CA LYS A 68 -8.30 45.91 7.09
C LYS A 68 -8.78 44.75 7.94
N ALA A 69 -7.95 43.73 8.05
CA ALA A 69 -8.14 42.64 8.99
C ALA A 69 -6.90 42.49 9.87
N LYS A 70 -7.13 42.12 11.13
CA LYS A 70 -6.07 41.82 12.09
C LYS A 70 -6.25 40.42 12.64
N ILE A 71 -5.20 39.62 12.48
CA ILE A 71 -5.11 38.23 12.89
C ILE A 71 -4.27 38.20 14.16
N PHE A 72 -4.74 37.54 15.20
CA PHE A 72 -4.05 37.38 16.47
C PHE A 72 -3.81 35.89 16.75
N TRP A 73 -2.67 35.56 17.34
CA TRP A 73 -2.39 34.21 17.86
C TRP A 73 -1.62 34.32 19.18
N ASN A 74 -1.23 33.18 19.76
CA ASN A 74 -0.50 33.14 21.03
C ASN A 74 -1.25 33.90 22.15
N ASN A 75 -2.55 33.61 22.32
CA ASN A 75 -3.44 34.29 23.26
C ASN A 75 -3.50 35.82 23.08
N GLY A 76 -3.31 36.31 21.85
CA GLY A 76 -3.35 37.72 21.52
C GLY A 76 -2.03 38.47 21.71
N ALA A 77 -0.96 37.78 22.12
CA ALA A 77 0.37 38.39 22.28
C ALA A 77 0.98 38.76 20.92
N ASP A 78 0.70 37.97 19.88
CA ASP A 78 1.22 38.18 18.53
C ASP A 78 0.08 38.53 17.57
N SER A 79 0.40 39.34 16.54
CA SER A 79 -0.59 39.72 15.53
C SER A 79 0.00 40.08 14.18
N LEU A 80 -0.82 39.98 13.15
CA LEU A 80 -0.54 40.45 11.79
C LEU A 80 -1.73 41.27 11.29
N GLU A 81 -1.45 42.46 10.77
CA GLU A 81 -2.45 43.32 10.12
C GLU A 81 -2.29 43.23 8.61
N THR A 82 -3.42 43.09 7.89
CA THR A 82 -3.47 43.13 6.43
C THR A 82 -4.46 44.18 5.95
N ILE A 83 -4.13 44.85 4.85
CA ILE A 83 -5.03 45.78 4.18
C ILE A 83 -5.90 44.98 3.21
N ILE A 84 -7.21 45.26 3.21
CA ILE A 84 -8.18 44.62 2.31
C ILE A 84 -8.46 45.60 1.16
N GLU A 85 -7.76 45.41 0.06
CA GLU A 85 -8.01 46.12 -1.20
C GLU A 85 -8.97 45.31 -2.07
N ARG A 86 -10.06 45.93 -2.51
CA ARG A 86 -11.08 45.27 -3.33
C ARG A 86 -10.76 45.48 -4.81
N ALA A 87 -10.47 44.41 -5.52
CA ALA A 87 -10.31 44.41 -6.99
C ALA A 87 -11.52 43.75 -7.68
N PRO A 88 -11.89 44.15 -8.91
CA PRO A 88 -12.93 43.46 -9.68
C PRO A 88 -12.65 41.96 -9.79
N GLY A 89 -13.63 41.13 -9.44
CA GLY A 89 -13.51 39.66 -9.49
C GLY A 89 -12.85 39.00 -8.28
N MET A 90 -12.35 39.78 -7.31
CA MET A 90 -11.82 39.23 -6.06
C MET A 90 -12.96 38.76 -5.16
N ASN A 91 -12.94 37.48 -4.77
CA ASN A 91 -13.95 36.87 -3.89
C ASN A 91 -13.35 36.24 -2.62
N THR A 92 -12.02 36.18 -2.52
CA THR A 92 -11.31 35.55 -1.41
C THR A 92 -10.16 36.46 -0.98
N VAL A 93 -9.95 36.56 0.32
CA VAL A 93 -8.76 37.19 0.91
C VAL A 93 -7.83 36.10 1.40
N GLU A 94 -6.54 36.26 1.12
CA GLU A 94 -5.49 35.31 1.47
C GLU A 94 -4.42 36.02 2.29
N VAL A 95 -4.07 35.46 3.46
CA VAL A 95 -3.01 35.99 4.30
C VAL A 95 -2.11 34.89 4.80
N MET A 96 -0.81 35.03 4.52
CA MET A 96 0.21 34.11 4.99
C MET A 96 0.89 34.63 6.25
N VAL A 97 0.84 33.83 7.32
CA VAL A 97 1.62 34.07 8.54
C VAL A 97 2.86 33.18 8.48
N ASN A 98 4.02 33.80 8.36
CA ASN A 98 5.32 33.12 8.20
C ASN A 98 6.08 33.02 9.53
N ASN A 99 7.16 32.22 9.54
CA ASN A 99 8.08 32.06 10.66
C ASN A 99 7.42 31.58 11.95
N LEU A 100 6.39 30.75 11.83
CA LEU A 100 5.73 30.13 12.96
C LEU A 100 6.50 28.87 13.38
N PRO A 101 6.87 28.72 14.66
CA PRO A 101 7.29 27.44 15.21
C PRO A 101 6.30 26.32 14.88
N GLU A 102 6.79 25.10 14.82
CA GLU A 102 5.92 23.94 14.62
C GLU A 102 5.05 23.72 15.86
N GLY A 103 3.75 23.52 15.65
CA GLY A 103 2.79 23.38 16.74
C GLY A 103 1.35 23.66 16.33
N ALA A 104 0.44 23.52 17.29
CA ALA A 104 -0.97 23.86 17.11
C ALA A 104 -1.20 25.35 17.38
N TYR A 105 -1.95 26.01 16.51
CA TYR A 105 -2.28 27.42 16.60
C TYR A 105 -3.79 27.65 16.54
N THR A 106 -4.21 28.68 17.26
CA THR A 106 -5.55 29.26 17.16
C THR A 106 -5.39 30.72 16.73
N PHE A 107 -6.07 31.08 15.65
CA PHE A 107 -6.04 32.40 15.05
C PHE A 107 -7.38 33.08 15.28
N ASP A 108 -7.35 34.22 15.95
CA ASP A 108 -8.50 35.10 16.16
C ASP A 108 -8.45 36.25 15.16
N LEU A 109 -9.50 36.39 14.36
CA LEU A 109 -9.60 37.33 13.26
C LEU A 109 -10.68 38.38 13.51
N TYR A 110 -10.31 39.64 13.27
CA TYR A 110 -11.19 40.80 13.33
C TYR A 110 -11.04 41.63 12.06
N THR A 111 -12.14 42.15 11.53
CA THR A 111 -12.11 43.18 10.47
C THR A 111 -12.34 44.55 11.09
N PHE A 112 -11.82 45.59 10.41
CA PHE A 112 -11.96 46.97 10.84
C PHE A 112 -12.35 47.88 9.68
N ASP A 113 -13.11 48.93 10.01
CA ASP A 113 -13.36 50.04 9.09
C ASP A 113 -12.27 51.12 9.19
N ALA A 114 -12.38 52.15 8.36
CA ALA A 114 -11.46 53.29 8.37
C ALA A 114 -11.49 54.12 9.67
N LYS A 115 -12.55 53.98 10.49
CA LYS A 115 -12.72 54.70 11.76
C LYS A 115 -12.25 53.88 12.97
N GLY A 116 -11.84 52.63 12.77
CA GLY A 116 -11.36 51.74 13.81
C GLY A 116 -12.45 50.94 14.52
N HIS A 117 -13.71 50.98 14.06
CA HIS A 117 -14.73 50.05 14.54
C HIS A 117 -14.34 48.62 14.16
N LYS A 118 -14.58 47.65 15.03
CA LYS A 118 -14.15 46.25 14.85
C LYS A 118 -15.34 45.31 14.70
N SER A 119 -15.16 44.20 13.99
CA SER A 119 -16.16 43.14 13.95
C SER A 119 -16.21 42.32 15.23
N VAL A 120 -17.20 41.43 15.32
CA VAL A 120 -17.10 40.27 16.21
C VAL A 120 -15.97 39.34 15.75
N LYS A 121 -15.42 38.58 16.71
CA LYS A 121 -14.31 37.65 16.51
C LYS A 121 -14.71 36.45 15.66
N VAL A 122 -13.83 36.01 14.78
CA VAL A 122 -13.90 34.69 14.12
C VAL A 122 -12.63 33.93 14.40
N THR A 123 -12.75 32.67 14.77
CA THR A 123 -11.62 31.84 15.21
C THR A 123 -11.43 30.68 14.23
N GLY A 124 -10.18 30.43 13.85
CA GLY A 124 -9.76 29.23 13.11
C GLY A 124 -8.56 28.58 13.79
N SER A 125 -8.49 27.25 13.77
CA SER A 125 -7.39 26.50 14.37
C SER A 125 -6.76 25.55 13.35
N GLY A 126 -5.46 25.35 13.45
CA GLY A 126 -4.72 24.45 12.57
C GLY A 126 -3.29 24.22 13.06
N ASN A 127 -2.63 23.25 12.42
CA ASN A 127 -1.25 22.90 12.74
C ASN A 127 -0.28 23.62 11.80
N VAL A 128 0.83 24.08 12.35
CA VAL A 128 2.02 24.46 11.59
C VAL A 128 2.99 23.31 11.66
N TYR A 129 3.48 22.85 10.51
CA TYR A 129 4.39 21.71 10.39
C TYR A 129 5.84 22.16 10.22
N GLY A 130 6.80 21.33 10.62
CA GLY A 130 8.20 21.73 10.59
C GLY A 130 9.15 20.54 10.67
N ASP A 131 10.26 20.75 11.38
CA ASP A 131 11.39 19.81 11.43
C ASP A 131 11.03 18.52 12.17
N THR A 132 10.10 18.57 13.12
CA THR A 132 9.62 17.40 13.86
C THR A 132 8.83 16.47 12.95
N TYR A 133 7.88 17.02 12.19
CA TYR A 133 7.16 16.27 11.16
C TYR A 133 8.10 15.78 10.04
N GLN A 134 9.00 16.64 9.57
CA GLN A 134 10.03 16.26 8.59
C GLN A 134 10.90 15.10 9.08
N ALA A 135 11.21 15.04 10.37
CA ALA A 135 12.00 13.98 11.00
C ALA A 135 11.17 12.72 11.33
N SER A 136 9.85 12.78 11.30
CA SER A 136 8.97 11.62 11.56
C SER A 136 8.66 10.81 10.29
N ILE A 137 8.60 11.47 9.12
CA ILE A 137 8.29 10.80 7.85
C ILE A 137 9.42 9.88 7.38
N ARG A 138 9.05 8.76 6.74
CA ARG A 138 9.96 7.76 6.18
C ARG A 138 9.49 7.41 4.78
N ASN A 139 10.34 6.77 3.97
CA ASN A 139 9.86 6.31 2.67
C ASN A 139 8.77 5.24 2.84
N ARG A 140 7.78 5.27 1.94
CA ARG A 140 6.73 4.26 1.85
C ARG A 140 7.35 2.87 1.86
N THR A 141 6.77 1.98 2.66
CA THR A 141 7.33 0.64 2.84
C THR A 141 7.14 -0.20 1.58
N PHE A 142 8.25 -0.61 0.98
CA PHE A 142 8.30 -1.62 -0.08
C PHE A 142 8.00 -3.00 0.51
N LYS A 143 7.07 -3.75 -0.10
CA LYS A 143 6.70 -5.10 0.33
C LYS A 143 7.52 -6.14 -0.42
N ASP A 144 7.31 -6.22 -1.73
CA ASP A 144 7.99 -7.16 -2.62
C ASP A 144 7.88 -6.67 -4.07
N ALA A 145 8.67 -7.28 -4.96
CA ALA A 145 8.56 -7.09 -6.40
C ALA A 145 8.87 -8.39 -7.13
N LEU A 146 8.14 -8.62 -8.22
CA LEU A 146 8.33 -9.76 -9.12
C LEU A 146 8.26 -9.29 -10.56
N ILE A 147 9.18 -9.78 -11.39
CA ILE A 147 9.11 -9.59 -12.84
C ILE A 147 8.50 -10.83 -13.48
N THR A 148 7.48 -10.64 -14.31
CA THR A 148 6.89 -11.70 -15.14
C THR A 148 6.65 -11.12 -16.52
N ASP A 149 7.12 -11.81 -17.56
CA ASP A 149 6.96 -11.39 -18.96
C ASP A 149 7.37 -9.91 -19.23
N ASN A 150 8.52 -9.48 -18.67
CA ASN A 150 9.04 -8.10 -18.70
C ASN A 150 8.17 -7.02 -18.03
N VAL A 151 7.19 -7.42 -17.21
CA VAL A 151 6.40 -6.50 -16.38
C VAL A 151 6.83 -6.67 -14.93
N ALA A 152 7.40 -5.61 -14.34
CA ALA A 152 7.66 -5.59 -12.91
C ALA A 152 6.37 -5.24 -12.17
N THR A 153 5.94 -6.12 -11.28
CA THR A 153 4.85 -5.87 -10.33
C THR A 153 5.48 -5.53 -9.00
N ILE A 154 5.27 -4.31 -8.52
CA ILE A 154 5.80 -3.82 -7.23
C ILE A 154 4.63 -3.67 -6.26
N ASN A 155 4.71 -4.33 -5.11
CA ASN A 155 3.72 -4.22 -4.05
C ASN A 155 4.24 -3.31 -2.93
N TRP A 156 3.36 -2.41 -2.47
CA TRP A 156 3.63 -1.43 -1.43
C TRP A 156 2.73 -1.68 -0.23
N ILE A 157 3.20 -1.30 0.96
CA ILE A 157 2.33 -1.15 2.12
C ILE A 157 1.62 0.21 2.03
N SER A 158 0.34 0.24 2.39
CA SER A 158 -0.45 1.46 2.46
C SER A 158 0.08 2.39 3.54
N GLU A 159 0.04 3.69 3.28
CA GLU A 159 0.61 4.72 4.16
C GLU A 159 -0.36 5.89 4.29
N THR A 160 -0.45 6.50 5.48
CA THR A 160 -1.31 7.68 5.71
C THR A 160 -0.56 8.96 5.33
N GLN A 161 -1.30 10.02 4.99
CA GLN A 161 -0.72 11.32 4.59
C GLN A 161 0.24 11.23 3.39
N LEU A 162 0.25 10.11 2.66
CA LEU A 162 1.03 9.93 1.46
C LEU A 162 0.51 10.88 0.39
N ALA A 163 1.37 11.74 -0.15
CA ALA A 163 1.05 12.52 -1.34
C ALA A 163 1.31 11.69 -2.60
N TYR A 164 2.52 11.14 -2.73
CA TYR A 164 2.90 10.22 -3.80
C TYR A 164 4.27 9.59 -3.54
N THR A 165 4.59 8.52 -4.28
CA THR A 165 5.94 7.96 -4.36
C THR A 165 6.54 8.23 -5.74
N LYS A 166 7.73 8.80 -5.81
CA LYS A 166 8.49 8.99 -7.05
C LYS A 166 9.46 7.81 -7.20
N LEU A 167 9.34 7.06 -8.29
CA LEU A 167 10.17 5.88 -8.56
C LEU A 167 10.94 6.06 -9.86
N THR A 168 12.23 5.74 -9.85
CA THR A 168 13.12 5.76 -11.01
C THR A 168 13.69 4.37 -11.28
N TYR A 169 13.64 3.91 -12.52
CA TYR A 169 14.09 2.58 -12.94
C TYR A 169 14.73 2.62 -14.33
N THR A 170 15.35 1.52 -14.74
CA THR A 170 15.88 1.33 -16.10
C THR A 170 14.94 0.45 -16.91
N ASP A 171 14.51 0.90 -18.09
CA ASP A 171 13.70 0.09 -18.99
C ASP A 171 14.56 -0.90 -19.82
N LYS A 172 13.90 -1.84 -20.50
CA LYS A 172 14.55 -2.88 -21.32
C LYS A 172 15.40 -2.31 -22.47
N PHE A 173 15.19 -1.05 -22.84
CA PHE A 173 15.96 -0.33 -23.85
C PHE A 173 17.16 0.43 -23.26
N ASN A 174 17.46 0.23 -21.97
CA ASN A 174 18.49 0.91 -21.20
C ASN A 174 18.25 2.41 -21.01
N VAL A 175 16.99 2.85 -21.01
CA VAL A 175 16.63 4.24 -20.74
C VAL A 175 16.14 4.38 -19.30
N THR A 176 16.67 5.37 -18.58
CA THR A 176 16.19 5.72 -17.24
C THR A 176 14.82 6.37 -17.34
N ARG A 177 13.85 5.82 -16.59
CA ARG A 177 12.46 6.28 -16.53
C ARG A 177 12.12 6.68 -15.09
N THR A 178 11.28 7.69 -14.95
CA THR A 178 10.72 8.10 -13.66
C THR A 178 9.20 8.12 -13.74
N ILE A 179 8.55 7.55 -12.73
CA ILE A 179 7.09 7.52 -12.58
C ILE A 179 6.69 8.07 -11.22
N THR A 180 5.46 8.57 -11.14
CA THR A 180 4.82 9.00 -9.89
C THR A 180 3.68 8.05 -9.58
N ILE A 181 3.74 7.44 -8.39
CA ILE A 181 2.77 6.47 -7.90
C ILE A 181 1.83 7.18 -6.93
N PRO A 182 0.51 7.20 -7.20
CA PRO A 182 -0.45 7.88 -6.36
C PRO A 182 -0.68 7.13 -5.03
N PRO A 183 -1.26 7.78 -4.02
CA PRO A 183 -1.32 7.22 -2.67
C PRO A 183 -2.27 6.03 -2.53
N ASN A 184 -3.29 5.96 -3.39
CA ASN A 184 -4.27 4.88 -3.45
C ASN A 184 -3.79 3.64 -4.23
N GLU A 185 -2.62 3.70 -4.87
CA GLU A 185 -2.04 2.59 -5.61
C GLU A 185 -1.07 1.81 -4.71
N ASN A 186 -1.50 0.63 -4.22
CA ASN A 186 -0.66 -0.29 -3.44
C ASN A 186 0.06 -1.35 -4.32
N GLN A 187 -0.24 -1.39 -5.61
CA GLN A 187 0.42 -2.27 -6.57
C GLN A 187 0.69 -1.50 -7.85
N THR A 188 1.95 -1.44 -8.26
CA THR A 188 2.41 -0.73 -9.46
C THR A 188 2.89 -1.72 -10.50
N LEU A 189 2.39 -1.58 -11.72
CA LEU A 189 2.80 -2.38 -12.88
C LEU A 189 3.71 -1.54 -13.77
N ILE A 190 4.95 -2.00 -13.97
CA ILE A 190 5.94 -1.33 -14.81
C ILE A 190 6.25 -2.21 -16.02
N PRO A 191 5.67 -1.92 -17.20
CA PRO A 191 5.98 -2.66 -18.41
C PRO A 191 7.39 -2.34 -18.89
N ASN A 192 8.02 -3.30 -19.57
CA ASN A 192 9.37 -3.17 -20.12
C ASN A 192 10.43 -2.86 -19.05
N PHE A 193 10.24 -3.30 -17.80
CA PHE A 193 11.27 -3.17 -16.77
C PHE A 193 12.48 -4.04 -17.14
N LYS A 194 13.70 -3.51 -17.01
CA LYS A 194 14.90 -4.27 -17.31
C LYS A 194 15.17 -5.32 -16.21
N PRO A 195 15.15 -6.62 -16.51
CA PRO A 195 15.44 -7.64 -15.50
C PRO A 195 16.83 -7.50 -14.91
N ARG A 196 17.02 -8.02 -13.69
CA ARG A 196 18.30 -7.96 -12.94
C ARG A 196 18.81 -6.54 -12.72
N THR A 197 17.89 -5.58 -12.60
CA THR A 197 18.19 -4.21 -12.19
C THR A 197 17.36 -3.81 -10.98
N GLY A 198 17.76 -2.73 -10.33
CA GLY A 198 16.99 -2.14 -9.26
C GLY A 198 16.15 -0.95 -9.72
N PHE A 199 15.39 -0.41 -8.78
CA PHE A 199 14.80 0.91 -8.87
C PHE A 199 15.19 1.72 -7.63
N THR A 200 15.15 3.04 -7.77
CA THR A 200 15.26 3.97 -6.65
C THR A 200 13.93 4.65 -6.44
N TYR A 201 13.58 4.96 -5.20
CA TYR A 201 12.35 5.71 -4.93
C TYR A 201 12.47 6.63 -3.72
N SER A 202 11.65 7.68 -3.73
CA SER A 202 11.43 8.58 -2.61
C SER A 202 9.95 8.84 -2.42
N THR A 203 9.56 9.27 -1.22
CA THR A 203 8.16 9.51 -0.87
C THR A 203 7.94 10.95 -0.48
N GLU A 204 6.81 11.50 -0.92
CA GLU A 204 6.32 12.82 -0.57
C GLU A 204 5.06 12.67 0.29
N TYR A 205 4.98 13.46 1.36
CA TYR A 205 3.86 13.47 2.29
C TYR A 205 3.12 14.80 2.23
N LEU A 206 1.80 14.74 2.38
CA LEU A 206 0.91 15.87 2.58
C LEU A 206 0.28 15.71 3.98
N PRO A 207 0.72 16.47 4.99
CA PRO A 207 0.35 16.24 6.39
C PRO A 207 -1.16 16.31 6.64
N GLU A 208 -1.85 17.19 5.93
CA GLU A 208 -3.29 17.34 5.97
C GLU A 208 -3.82 17.70 4.58
N LEU A 209 -5.07 17.37 4.28
CA LEU A 209 -5.66 17.56 2.95
C LEU A 209 -5.57 19.01 2.44
N LEU A 210 -5.68 19.99 3.34
CA LEU A 210 -5.64 21.42 3.00
C LEU A 210 -4.23 22.03 3.13
N ALA A 211 -3.21 21.23 3.42
CA ALA A 211 -1.86 21.74 3.55
C ALA A 211 -1.35 22.27 2.20
N ILE A 212 -0.61 23.37 2.26
CA ILE A 212 -0.05 24.05 1.07
C ILE A 212 1.36 23.57 0.73
N ASP A 213 1.98 22.76 1.59
CA ASP A 213 3.34 22.27 1.43
C ASP A 213 3.42 20.75 1.57
N ASN A 214 4.12 20.11 0.64
CA ASN A 214 4.53 18.72 0.79
C ASN A 214 5.83 18.60 1.60
N PHE A 215 6.02 17.44 2.22
CA PHE A 215 7.23 17.06 2.90
C PHE A 215 7.88 15.87 2.21
N SER A 216 9.04 16.14 1.61
CA SER A 216 9.88 15.10 1.00
C SER A 216 10.65 14.36 2.05
N THR A 217 10.75 13.05 1.96
CA THR A 217 11.69 12.28 2.79
C THR A 217 13.14 12.66 2.48
N GLY A 218 13.44 13.23 1.30
CA GLY A 218 14.77 13.67 0.89
C GLY A 218 15.80 12.54 0.71
N VAL A 219 15.40 11.28 0.96
CA VAL A 219 16.27 10.11 0.93
C VAL A 219 15.76 9.17 -0.15
N ASN A 220 16.62 8.83 -1.12
CA ASN A 220 16.31 7.79 -2.08
C ASN A 220 16.61 6.41 -1.49
N VAL A 221 15.67 5.49 -1.60
CA VAL A 221 15.87 4.07 -1.27
C VAL A 221 16.08 3.28 -2.54
N THR A 222 17.15 2.49 -2.59
CA THR A 222 17.44 1.57 -3.70
C THR A 222 16.92 0.17 -3.35
N LYS A 223 16.17 -0.43 -4.28
CA LYS A 223 15.75 -1.83 -4.19
C LYS A 223 16.19 -2.57 -5.44
N ASN A 224 16.91 -3.66 -5.26
CA ASN A 224 17.25 -4.56 -6.35
C ASN A 224 16.05 -5.47 -6.59
N VAL A 225 15.54 -5.52 -7.82
CA VAL A 225 14.54 -6.50 -8.23
C VAL A 225 15.30 -7.65 -8.86
N VAL A 226 15.67 -8.61 -8.01
CA VAL A 226 16.50 -9.78 -8.36
C VAL A 226 15.66 -10.98 -8.79
N PHE A 227 14.33 -10.91 -8.68
CA PHE A 227 13.45 -12.04 -8.96
C PHE A 227 12.73 -11.86 -10.30
N GLU A 228 13.07 -12.74 -11.25
CA GLU A 228 12.35 -12.88 -12.52
C GLU A 228 11.68 -14.26 -12.56
N ASP A 229 10.35 -14.29 -12.62
CA ASP A 229 9.61 -15.53 -12.85
C ASP A 229 9.82 -15.95 -14.30
N VAL A 230 10.74 -16.90 -14.50
CA VAL A 230 11.11 -17.45 -15.81
C VAL A 230 10.39 -18.78 -16.08
N THR A 231 9.35 -19.10 -15.30
CA THR A 231 8.62 -20.38 -15.41
C THR A 231 8.10 -20.61 -16.83
N SER A 232 7.40 -19.63 -17.40
CA SER A 232 6.82 -19.75 -18.76
C SER A 232 7.88 -19.85 -19.86
N ALA A 233 9.09 -19.33 -19.62
CA ALA A 233 10.18 -19.37 -20.59
C ALA A 233 10.84 -20.75 -20.70
N TYR A 234 10.88 -21.51 -19.60
CA TYR A 234 11.65 -22.76 -19.52
C TYR A 234 10.82 -24.01 -19.17
N LEU A 235 9.78 -23.88 -18.35
CA LEU A 235 8.92 -24.97 -17.93
C LEU A 235 7.60 -24.95 -18.71
N LYS A 236 7.28 -26.07 -19.34
CA LYS A 236 5.98 -26.30 -19.98
C LYS A 236 5.07 -27.06 -19.04
N ASN A 237 3.75 -26.91 -19.19
CA ASN A 237 2.78 -27.70 -18.44
C ASN A 237 3.09 -27.73 -16.93
N ALA A 238 3.43 -26.56 -16.36
CA ALA A 238 4.07 -26.42 -15.05
C ALA A 238 3.07 -26.23 -13.91
N SER A 239 1.80 -25.96 -14.21
CA SER A 239 0.75 -25.71 -13.24
C SER A 239 -0.55 -26.39 -13.64
N GLN A 240 -1.43 -26.61 -12.66
CA GLN A 240 -2.79 -27.06 -12.89
C GLN A 240 -3.57 -26.05 -13.77
N PRO A 241 -4.45 -26.51 -14.68
CA PRO A 241 -4.68 -27.90 -15.06
C PRO A 241 -3.53 -28.46 -15.90
N PHE A 242 -3.01 -29.62 -15.48
CA PHE A 242 -1.96 -30.30 -16.24
C PHE A 242 -2.55 -31.01 -17.47
N THR A 243 -1.80 -31.04 -18.56
CA THR A 243 -2.17 -31.75 -19.79
C THR A 243 -1.47 -33.11 -19.84
N PRO A 244 -2.19 -34.22 -20.11
CA PRO A 244 -1.55 -35.51 -20.31
C PRO A 244 -0.96 -35.64 -21.72
N ASP A 245 0.12 -36.42 -21.86
CA ASP A 245 0.69 -36.87 -23.15
C ASP A 245 0.00 -38.15 -23.62
N LEU A 246 -0.01 -39.14 -22.74
CA LEU A 246 -0.75 -40.39 -22.88
C LEU A 246 -1.76 -40.47 -21.73
N TYR A 247 -3.00 -40.84 -22.02
CA TYR A 247 -4.09 -40.86 -21.05
C TYR A 247 -5.00 -42.08 -21.29
N ASP A 248 -5.44 -42.72 -20.22
CA ASP A 248 -6.37 -43.88 -20.29
C ASP A 248 -7.84 -43.48 -20.54
N GLY A 249 -8.13 -42.19 -20.67
CA GLY A 249 -9.49 -41.67 -20.85
C GLY A 249 -10.26 -41.47 -19.54
N THR A 250 -9.74 -41.93 -18.42
CA THR A 250 -10.45 -41.96 -17.13
C THR A 250 -9.70 -41.28 -15.98
N ARG A 251 -8.45 -41.66 -15.71
CA ARG A 251 -7.70 -41.22 -14.53
C ARG A 251 -6.19 -41.15 -14.76
N TRP A 252 -5.59 -42.20 -15.30
CA TRP A 252 -4.13 -42.33 -15.32
C TRP A 252 -3.53 -41.89 -16.64
N GLY A 253 -2.37 -41.24 -16.56
CA GLY A 253 -1.64 -40.80 -17.74
C GLY A 253 -0.16 -40.57 -17.48
N THR A 254 0.52 -40.10 -18.52
CA THR A 254 1.83 -39.45 -18.44
C THR A 254 1.67 -37.97 -18.76
N LEU A 255 2.56 -37.12 -18.25
CA LEU A 255 2.45 -35.67 -18.45
C LEU A 255 3.04 -35.22 -19.78
N LYS A 256 2.32 -34.36 -20.50
CA LYS A 256 2.84 -33.69 -21.70
C LYS A 256 4.03 -32.81 -21.35
N ASP A 257 5.08 -32.84 -22.18
CA ASP A 257 6.36 -32.13 -22.04
C ASP A 257 7.27 -32.59 -20.88
N TRP A 258 6.78 -33.44 -19.96
CA TRP A 258 7.57 -33.98 -18.87
C TRP A 258 8.09 -35.38 -19.20
N THR A 259 9.36 -35.64 -18.90
CA THR A 259 9.91 -37.00 -18.97
C THR A 259 9.48 -37.78 -17.74
N VAL A 260 8.73 -38.86 -17.94
CA VAL A 260 8.37 -39.85 -16.92
C VAL A 260 9.19 -41.11 -17.16
N ASN A 261 10.12 -41.44 -16.26
CA ASN A 261 10.93 -42.64 -16.41
C ASN A 261 10.11 -43.93 -16.19
N ALA A 262 10.67 -45.08 -16.57
CA ALA A 262 9.97 -46.37 -16.46
C ALA A 262 9.54 -46.68 -15.02
N ALA A 263 10.38 -46.40 -14.02
CA ALA A 263 10.05 -46.68 -12.62
C ALA A 263 8.86 -45.86 -12.10
N ALA A 264 8.68 -44.62 -12.56
CA ALA A 264 7.55 -43.78 -12.19
C ALA A 264 6.21 -44.24 -12.80
N LYS A 265 6.24 -45.17 -13.76
CA LYS A 265 5.04 -45.72 -14.41
C LYS A 265 4.59 -46.97 -13.66
N ASN A 266 3.68 -46.80 -12.70
CA ASN A 266 3.13 -47.89 -11.88
C ASN A 266 1.60 -47.94 -11.90
N GLN A 267 0.94 -47.14 -12.75
CA GLN A 267 -0.51 -47.02 -12.82
C GLN A 267 -1.08 -47.47 -14.16
N GLY A 268 -2.39 -47.77 -14.16
CA GLY A 268 -3.12 -48.33 -15.31
C GLY A 268 -3.16 -49.84 -15.33
N ALA A 269 -4.25 -50.37 -15.87
CA ALA A 269 -4.41 -51.79 -16.15
C ALA A 269 -4.44 -52.04 -17.67
N PRO A 270 -3.95 -53.20 -18.14
CA PRO A 270 -3.23 -54.23 -17.39
C PRO A 270 -1.71 -54.00 -17.32
N THR A 271 -1.15 -53.10 -18.13
CA THR A 271 0.29 -53.02 -18.42
C THR A 271 1.09 -52.03 -17.55
N LYS A 272 0.42 -51.27 -16.68
CA LYS A 272 1.06 -50.35 -15.72
C LYS A 272 2.00 -49.32 -16.39
N ILE A 273 1.54 -48.68 -17.47
CA ILE A 273 2.34 -47.76 -18.29
C ILE A 273 2.17 -46.27 -17.94
N TYR A 274 1.34 -45.94 -16.95
CA TYR A 274 1.04 -44.55 -16.59
C TYR A 274 1.69 -44.13 -15.28
N GLY A 275 1.96 -42.83 -15.15
CA GLY A 275 2.58 -42.19 -14.00
C GLY A 275 2.88 -40.72 -14.30
N GLY A 276 2.87 -39.88 -13.28
CA GLY A 276 3.12 -38.44 -13.41
C GLY A 276 1.85 -37.62 -13.67
N TYR A 277 0.78 -38.19 -14.21
CA TYR A 277 -0.52 -37.54 -14.37
C TYR A 277 -1.63 -38.31 -13.62
N ASP A 278 -2.44 -37.59 -12.85
CA ASP A 278 -3.63 -38.10 -12.14
C ASP A 278 -4.82 -37.15 -12.40
N ASN A 279 -5.85 -37.65 -13.10
CA ASN A 279 -7.16 -37.00 -13.15
C ASN A 279 -7.99 -37.50 -11.97
N PHE A 280 -8.06 -36.68 -10.91
CA PHE A 280 -8.81 -37.01 -9.71
C PHE A 280 -10.07 -36.16 -9.64
N ASN A 281 -11.23 -36.81 -9.72
CA ASN A 281 -12.56 -36.17 -9.70
C ASN A 281 -12.73 -35.08 -10.78
N GLY A 282 -12.25 -35.32 -12.00
CA GLY A 282 -12.37 -34.39 -13.11
C GLY A 282 -11.32 -33.26 -13.12
N VAL A 283 -10.40 -33.26 -12.16
CA VAL A 283 -9.34 -32.26 -12.05
C VAL A 283 -7.99 -32.89 -12.39
N SER A 284 -7.22 -32.23 -13.24
CA SER A 284 -5.95 -32.73 -13.79
C SER A 284 -4.75 -32.26 -12.97
N PHE A 285 -4.01 -33.20 -12.37
CA PHE A 285 -2.85 -32.92 -11.53
C PHE A 285 -1.55 -33.50 -12.11
N PHE A 286 -0.42 -32.87 -11.78
CA PHE A 286 0.83 -33.61 -11.64
C PHE A 286 0.63 -34.57 -10.48
N GLY A 287 0.69 -35.88 -10.75
CA GLY A 287 0.25 -36.91 -9.84
C GLY A 287 1.09 -38.18 -9.87
N LEU A 288 1.49 -38.64 -8.69
CA LEU A 288 2.06 -39.97 -8.47
C LEU A 288 1.31 -40.63 -7.32
N GLN A 289 0.90 -41.88 -7.48
CA GLN A 289 0.27 -42.66 -6.41
C GLN A 289 0.84 -44.08 -6.38
N LYS A 290 0.96 -44.61 -5.18
CA LYS A 290 1.16 -46.03 -4.92
C LYS A 290 0.24 -46.45 -3.78
N VAL A 291 -0.54 -47.50 -3.98
CA VAL A 291 -1.26 -48.21 -2.90
C VAL A 291 -0.63 -49.60 -2.69
N PRO A 292 -1.02 -50.40 -1.67
CA PRO A 292 -0.38 -51.69 -1.40
C PRO A 292 -0.35 -52.67 -2.58
N ALA A 293 -1.37 -52.62 -3.45
CA ALA A 293 -1.49 -53.50 -4.62
C ALA A 293 -0.71 -53.01 -5.86
N ASP A 294 -0.20 -51.77 -5.85
CA ASP A 294 0.57 -51.24 -6.97
C ASP A 294 2.03 -51.67 -6.91
N PRO A 295 2.70 -51.80 -8.09
CA PRO A 295 4.14 -51.97 -8.14
C PRO A 295 4.89 -50.87 -7.38
N ASN A 296 6.03 -51.24 -6.81
CA ASN A 296 6.95 -50.30 -6.18
C ASN A 296 7.49 -49.29 -7.20
N ILE A 297 7.64 -48.04 -6.75
CA ILE A 297 8.29 -46.97 -7.52
C ILE A 297 9.72 -46.84 -6.97
N ALA A 298 10.64 -47.70 -7.42
CA ALA A 298 12.05 -47.59 -7.06
C ALA A 298 12.75 -46.58 -7.98
N ASN A 299 13.20 -45.44 -7.45
CA ASN A 299 13.87 -44.38 -8.21
C ASN A 299 13.02 -43.84 -9.39
N GLY A 300 11.75 -43.54 -9.13
CA GLY A 300 10.84 -42.90 -10.08
C GLY A 300 11.18 -41.44 -10.28
N LYS A 301 11.17 -40.96 -11.53
CA LYS A 301 11.55 -39.61 -11.91
C LYS A 301 10.52 -39.02 -12.85
N VAL A 302 10.11 -37.78 -12.55
CA VAL A 302 9.29 -36.94 -13.45
C VAL A 302 9.94 -35.56 -13.52
N TYR A 303 10.47 -35.19 -14.69
CA TYR A 303 11.31 -34.00 -14.82
C TYR A 303 11.20 -33.35 -16.20
N GLN A 304 11.62 -32.09 -16.28
CA GLN A 304 11.87 -31.38 -17.53
C GLN A 304 13.35 -31.02 -17.64
N THR A 305 13.80 -30.89 -18.88
CA THR A 305 15.19 -30.59 -19.22
C THR A 305 15.21 -29.44 -20.21
N PHE A 306 16.01 -28.42 -19.93
CA PHE A 306 16.15 -27.23 -20.76
C PHE A 306 17.55 -26.62 -20.58
N THR A 307 17.91 -25.65 -21.42
CA THR A 307 19.19 -24.95 -21.33
C THR A 307 18.99 -23.66 -20.55
N LEU A 308 19.75 -23.49 -19.47
CA LEU A 308 19.78 -22.26 -18.67
C LEU A 308 21.06 -21.46 -18.97
N PRO A 309 20.98 -20.12 -19.05
CA PRO A 309 22.17 -19.27 -19.05
C PRO A 309 22.83 -19.25 -17.66
N PRO A 310 24.00 -18.60 -17.51
CA PRO A 310 24.64 -18.45 -16.22
C PRO A 310 23.75 -17.64 -15.26
N GLY A 311 23.60 -18.13 -14.04
CA GLY A 311 22.76 -17.50 -13.02
C GLY A 311 22.50 -18.40 -11.82
N THR A 312 21.83 -17.84 -10.82
CA THR A 312 21.29 -18.59 -9.69
C THR A 312 19.78 -18.66 -9.84
N TYR A 313 19.22 -19.85 -9.71
CA TYR A 313 17.80 -20.12 -9.92
C TYR A 313 17.19 -20.78 -8.70
N GLU A 314 15.93 -20.46 -8.43
CA GLU A 314 15.08 -21.18 -7.49
C GLU A 314 14.05 -22.01 -8.27
N PHE A 315 14.03 -23.32 -8.02
CA PHE A 315 12.96 -24.19 -8.47
C PHE A 315 12.09 -24.57 -7.29
N SER A 316 10.78 -24.36 -7.39
CA SER A 316 9.84 -24.62 -6.30
C SER A 316 8.66 -25.48 -6.74
N TRP A 317 8.07 -26.15 -5.75
CA TRP A 317 6.90 -27.01 -5.86
C TRP A 317 5.85 -26.57 -4.84
N GLN A 318 4.58 -26.63 -5.23
CA GLN A 318 3.44 -26.30 -4.39
C GLN A 318 2.39 -27.41 -4.45
N GLN A 319 1.90 -27.82 -3.27
CA GLN A 319 0.80 -28.77 -3.17
C GLN A 319 -0.50 -28.15 -3.69
N GLY A 320 -0.83 -26.92 -3.29
CA GLY A 320 -2.16 -26.32 -3.47
C GLY A 320 -3.06 -26.53 -2.26
N THR A 321 -4.16 -25.75 -2.18
CA THR A 321 -5.04 -25.69 -1.00
C THR A 321 -6.46 -26.17 -1.23
N ALA A 322 -6.90 -26.30 -2.49
CA ALA A 322 -8.23 -26.81 -2.83
C ALA A 322 -8.35 -28.34 -2.64
N ASN A 323 -9.58 -28.83 -2.65
CA ASN A 323 -9.89 -30.26 -2.57
C ASN A 323 -9.21 -31.04 -3.72
N GLY A 324 -8.59 -32.17 -3.38
CA GLY A 324 -7.93 -33.07 -4.35
C GLY A 324 -6.41 -33.01 -4.31
N PHE A 325 -5.81 -31.87 -3.95
CA PHE A 325 -4.37 -31.79 -3.72
C PHE A 325 -3.95 -32.68 -2.53
N ASN A 326 -2.82 -33.37 -2.65
CA ASN A 326 -2.42 -34.36 -1.67
C ASN A 326 -0.89 -34.53 -1.67
N ASN A 327 -0.28 -34.58 -0.50
CA ASN A 327 1.11 -34.99 -0.33
C ASN A 327 1.19 -35.83 0.95
N SER A 328 0.95 -37.13 0.82
CA SER A 328 0.84 -38.05 1.95
C SER A 328 1.70 -39.30 1.77
N GLY A 329 2.02 -39.93 2.90
CA GLY A 329 2.99 -41.01 3.01
C GLY A 329 4.36 -40.53 3.50
N THR A 330 5.17 -41.48 3.96
CA THR A 330 6.45 -41.22 4.65
C THR A 330 7.68 -41.49 3.79
N GLU A 331 7.52 -42.06 2.60
CA GLU A 331 8.63 -42.47 1.76
C GLU A 331 9.21 -41.31 0.94
N THR A 332 10.45 -41.51 0.48
CA THR A 332 11.27 -40.50 -0.18
C THR A 332 10.55 -39.84 -1.34
N ARG A 333 10.52 -38.51 -1.31
CA ARG A 333 10.11 -37.62 -2.39
C ARG A 333 10.93 -36.34 -2.33
N LEU A 334 11.66 -36.08 -3.41
CA LEU A 334 12.66 -35.02 -3.49
C LEU A 334 12.32 -34.10 -4.65
N LEU A 335 12.43 -32.81 -4.41
CA LEU A 335 12.58 -31.82 -5.47
C LEU A 335 14.07 -31.79 -5.82
N VAL A 336 14.42 -31.86 -7.10
CA VAL A 336 15.80 -32.03 -7.55
C VAL A 336 16.11 -31.13 -8.75
N ALA A 337 17.29 -30.52 -8.75
CA ALA A 337 17.91 -29.88 -9.91
C ALA A 337 19.28 -30.53 -10.17
N ALA A 338 19.62 -30.81 -11.43
CA ALA A 338 20.85 -31.48 -11.80
C ALA A 338 21.39 -30.99 -13.14
N ASN A 339 22.72 -31.11 -13.34
CA ASN A 339 23.32 -30.86 -14.64
C ASN A 339 22.94 -31.96 -15.65
N GLY A 340 22.77 -31.57 -16.91
CA GLY A 340 22.58 -32.50 -18.03
C GLY A 340 21.14 -32.91 -18.27
N ALA A 341 20.98 -34.02 -18.99
CA ALA A 341 19.72 -34.43 -19.60
C ALA A 341 18.77 -35.21 -18.68
N THR A 342 19.16 -35.49 -17.43
CA THR A 342 18.34 -36.28 -16.50
C THR A 342 18.61 -35.92 -15.04
N LEU A 343 17.70 -36.31 -14.16
CA LEU A 343 17.95 -36.30 -12.71
C LEU A 343 18.86 -37.48 -12.33
N PRO A 344 19.76 -37.34 -11.33
CA PRO A 344 20.56 -38.46 -10.84
C PRO A 344 19.68 -39.54 -10.20
N ASP A 345 20.22 -40.75 -10.07
CA ASP A 345 19.59 -41.78 -9.24
C ASP A 345 19.69 -41.42 -7.76
N LEU A 346 18.77 -41.95 -6.94
CA LEU A 346 18.75 -41.70 -5.50
C LEU A 346 20.10 -42.02 -4.83
N ALA A 347 20.77 -43.10 -5.26
CA ALA A 347 22.08 -43.48 -4.75
C ALA A 347 23.17 -42.43 -5.03
N ASN A 348 22.98 -41.60 -6.06
CA ASN A 348 23.91 -40.56 -6.50
C ASN A 348 23.32 -39.15 -6.30
N ILE A 349 22.34 -38.98 -5.39
CA ILE A 349 21.64 -37.70 -5.20
C ILE A 349 22.57 -36.57 -4.76
N ASN A 350 23.69 -36.90 -4.13
CA ASN A 350 24.77 -35.98 -3.77
C ASN A 350 25.46 -35.31 -4.98
N THR A 351 25.24 -35.82 -6.20
CA THR A 351 25.73 -35.21 -7.45
C THR A 351 24.77 -34.17 -8.05
N ALA A 352 23.56 -34.04 -7.49
CA ALA A 352 22.59 -33.03 -7.90
C ALA A 352 23.14 -31.62 -7.65
N LEU A 353 22.70 -30.64 -8.43
CA LEU A 353 22.97 -29.22 -8.18
C LEU A 353 22.32 -28.77 -6.87
N ALA A 354 21.09 -29.25 -6.61
CA ALA A 354 20.41 -29.09 -5.34
C ALA A 354 19.30 -30.15 -5.21
N SER A 355 18.97 -30.53 -3.98
CA SER A 355 17.78 -31.32 -3.70
C SER A 355 17.21 -31.04 -2.31
N VAL A 356 15.91 -31.23 -2.14
CA VAL A 356 15.25 -31.14 -0.83
C VAL A 356 14.12 -32.14 -0.73
N THR A 357 13.92 -32.72 0.46
CA THR A 357 12.73 -33.51 0.74
C THR A 357 11.50 -32.63 0.92
N PHE A 358 10.37 -33.11 0.40
CA PHE A 358 9.06 -32.51 0.63
C PHE A 358 8.06 -33.48 1.26
N VAL A 359 8.52 -34.52 1.96
CA VAL A 359 7.66 -35.34 2.82
C VAL A 359 6.95 -34.46 3.84
N SER A 360 5.62 -34.60 3.95
CA SER A 360 4.77 -33.86 4.89
C SER A 360 4.81 -32.32 4.76
N LYS A 361 5.23 -31.79 3.60
CA LYS A 361 5.22 -30.35 3.32
C LYS A 361 4.12 -29.96 2.35
N THR A 362 3.61 -28.74 2.47
CA THR A 362 2.69 -28.13 1.51
C THR A 362 3.40 -27.36 0.40
N SER A 363 4.70 -27.08 0.59
CA SER A 363 5.58 -26.44 -0.39
C SER A 363 7.04 -26.84 -0.18
N ALA A 364 7.85 -26.71 -1.22
CA ALA A 364 9.30 -26.89 -1.15
C ALA A 364 10.00 -26.09 -2.25
N ALA A 365 11.23 -25.64 -1.99
CA ALA A 365 12.06 -24.94 -2.96
C ALA A 365 13.52 -25.37 -2.83
N ILE A 366 14.24 -25.33 -3.94
CA ILE A 366 15.69 -25.52 -4.01
C ILE A 366 16.31 -24.36 -4.78
N THR A 367 17.45 -23.88 -4.32
CA THR A 367 18.25 -22.87 -5.01
C THR A 367 19.51 -23.53 -5.57
N PHE A 368 19.85 -23.26 -6.83
CA PHE A 368 21.04 -23.79 -7.49
C PHE A 368 21.68 -22.78 -8.43
N THR A 369 23.00 -22.93 -8.65
CA THR A 369 23.76 -22.04 -9.53
C THR A 369 24.22 -22.77 -10.79
N VAL A 370 24.07 -22.08 -11.92
CA VAL A 370 24.54 -22.48 -13.25
C VAL A 370 25.70 -21.55 -13.62
N PRO A 371 26.97 -22.01 -13.65
CA PRO A 371 28.11 -21.10 -13.86
C PRO A 371 28.41 -20.83 -15.33
N SER A 372 27.88 -21.63 -16.25
CA SER A 372 27.96 -21.40 -17.69
C SER A 372 26.72 -21.97 -18.37
N THR A 373 26.33 -21.41 -19.52
CA THR A 373 25.17 -21.88 -20.30
C THR A 373 25.25 -23.39 -20.51
N ARG A 374 24.27 -24.12 -19.98
CA ARG A 374 24.25 -25.59 -20.03
C ARG A 374 22.86 -26.15 -19.88
N GLN A 375 22.73 -27.42 -20.23
CA GLN A 375 21.52 -28.18 -19.97
C GLN A 375 21.38 -28.48 -18.47
N VAL A 376 20.17 -28.28 -17.95
CA VAL A 376 19.78 -28.56 -16.57
C VAL A 376 18.47 -29.35 -16.60
N SER A 377 18.33 -30.29 -15.68
CA SER A 377 17.09 -31.02 -15.43
C SER A 377 16.54 -30.67 -14.06
N VAL A 378 15.26 -30.34 -13.98
CA VAL A 378 14.55 -30.07 -12.73
C VAL A 378 13.27 -30.90 -12.64
N GLY A 379 12.92 -31.39 -11.45
CA GLY A 379 11.71 -32.17 -11.27
C GLY A 379 11.62 -32.89 -9.94
N VAL A 380 10.86 -33.97 -9.94
CA VAL A 380 10.58 -34.80 -8.76
C VAL A 380 11.24 -36.17 -8.91
N LEU A 381 11.90 -36.61 -7.84
CA LEU A 381 12.39 -37.98 -7.67
C LEU A 381 11.67 -38.62 -6.48
N VAL A 382 11.13 -39.83 -6.66
CA VAL A 382 10.48 -40.61 -5.59
C VAL A 382 11.12 -41.99 -5.45
N ASN A 383 11.06 -42.54 -4.25
CA ASN A 383 11.43 -43.92 -3.99
C ASN A 383 10.45 -44.54 -2.99
N TRP A 384 9.42 -45.21 -3.51
CA TRP A 384 8.30 -45.77 -2.76
C TRP A 384 8.27 -47.29 -2.92
N VAL A 385 8.85 -47.98 -1.95
CA VAL A 385 9.15 -49.42 -1.98
C VAL A 385 8.47 -50.20 -0.85
N THR A 386 7.76 -49.53 0.05
CA THR A 386 6.98 -50.18 1.12
C THR A 386 5.53 -50.43 0.69
N SER A 387 4.79 -51.26 1.44
CA SER A 387 3.36 -51.51 1.21
C SER A 387 2.45 -50.35 1.60
N THR A 388 2.97 -49.24 2.16
CA THR A 388 2.15 -48.10 2.58
C THR A 388 1.69 -47.25 1.40
N GLN A 389 0.56 -46.56 1.57
CA GLN A 389 0.07 -45.64 0.56
C GLN A 389 0.94 -44.38 0.48
N GLN A 390 1.30 -44.00 -0.74
CA GLN A 390 2.03 -42.78 -1.06
C GLN A 390 1.27 -42.01 -2.14
N VAL A 391 1.10 -40.70 -1.98
CA VAL A 391 0.40 -39.85 -2.94
C VAL A 391 1.09 -38.49 -3.06
N ILE A 392 1.23 -38.01 -4.28
CA ILE A 392 1.52 -36.63 -4.66
C ILE A 392 0.44 -36.19 -5.65
N ARG A 393 -0.20 -35.04 -5.42
CA ARG A 393 -1.03 -34.28 -6.36
C ARG A 393 -0.77 -32.81 -6.13
N SER A 394 -0.25 -32.15 -7.16
CA SER A 394 0.39 -30.85 -7.03
C SER A 394 -0.36 -29.75 -7.77
N ALA A 395 -0.27 -28.53 -7.27
CA ALA A 395 -0.75 -27.33 -7.95
C ALA A 395 0.19 -26.88 -9.05
N GLY A 396 1.50 -27.00 -8.83
CA GLY A 396 2.46 -26.57 -9.83
C GLY A 396 3.89 -26.49 -9.36
N PHE A 397 4.72 -26.07 -10.30
CA PHE A 397 6.13 -25.79 -10.14
C PHE A 397 6.42 -24.38 -10.65
N LYS A 398 7.42 -23.72 -10.06
CA LYS A 398 7.94 -22.45 -10.56
C LYS A 398 9.44 -22.51 -10.71
N LEU A 399 9.96 -21.77 -11.68
CA LEU A 399 11.37 -21.48 -11.84
C LEU A 399 11.57 -19.97 -11.83
N VAL A 400 12.32 -19.48 -10.86
CA VAL A 400 12.62 -18.06 -10.68
C VAL A 400 14.12 -17.86 -10.83
N ASP A 401 14.52 -16.91 -11.67
CA ASP A 401 15.89 -16.42 -11.68
C ASP A 401 16.07 -15.49 -10.48
N VAL A 402 17.00 -15.84 -9.60
CA VAL A 402 17.30 -15.12 -8.35
C VAL A 402 18.73 -14.56 -8.36
N THR A 403 19.33 -14.42 -9.54
CA THR A 403 20.71 -13.96 -9.72
C THR A 403 20.88 -12.55 -9.17
N THR A 404 21.76 -12.38 -8.20
CA THR A 404 22.16 -11.05 -7.71
C THR A 404 23.04 -10.34 -8.73
N PRO A 405 22.82 -9.04 -9.00
CA PRO A 405 23.63 -8.25 -9.93
C PRO A 405 25.09 -8.08 -9.49
#